data_AF-A0A6G3U1Q0-F1
#
_entry.id   AF-A0A6G3U1Q0-F1
#
_cell.length_a   1.000
_cell.length_b   1.000
_cell.length_c   1.000
_cell.angle_alpha   90.00
_cell.angle_beta   90.00
_cell.angle_gamma   90.00
#
_symmetry.space_group_name_H-M   'P 1'
#
loop_
_entity.id
_entity.type
_entity.pdbx_description
1 polymer ?
#
loop_
_entity_poly.entity_id
_entity_poly.type
_entity_poly.pdbx_seq_one_letter_code
_entity_poly.pdbx_strand_id
1 'polypeptide(L)' 'MRAVRLHAFGPAENLVLEEVPDPRPGPGQVRIAVRAAGVHLLDTALRAGRPGPAGARA' A
#
# COMPACT_ATOMS: atom_id res chain seq x y z
N MET A 1 -3.78 -13.08 5.45
CA MET A 1 -4.56 -11.83 5.59
C MET A 1 -5.05 -11.33 4.23
N ARG A 2 -6.10 -10.48 4.22
CA ARG A 2 -6.51 -9.76 3.00
C ARG A 2 -5.74 -8.44 2.88
N ALA A 3 -5.25 -8.11 1.69
CA ALA A 3 -4.47 -6.91 1.41
C ALA A 3 -4.88 -6.29 0.07
N VAL A 4 -4.92 -4.95 -0.02
CA VAL A 4 -5.01 -4.26 -1.30
C VAL A 4 -3.60 -4.15 -1.90
N ARG A 5 -3.37 -4.70 -3.09
CA ARG A 5 -2.09 -4.71 -3.79
C ARG A 5 -2.17 -3.96 -5.10
N LEU A 6 -1.09 -3.26 -5.43
CA LEU A 6 -0.90 -2.56 -6.69
C LEU A 6 0.22 -3.26 -7.46
N HIS A 7 -0.09 -3.82 -8.63
CA HIS A 7 0.91 -4.49 -9.48
C HIS A 7 1.39 -3.62 -10.64
N ALA A 8 0.61 -2.62 -11.03
CA ALA A 8 0.96 -1.65 -12.06
C ALA A 8 0.36 -0.29 -11.70
N PHE A 9 1.12 0.79 -11.88
CA PHE A 9 0.61 2.15 -11.74
C PHE A 9 -0.48 2.45 -12.79
N GLY A 10 -1.41 3.32 -12.45
CA GLY A 10 -2.44 3.75 -13.40
C GLY A 10 -3.78 4.08 -12.74
N PRO A 11 -4.90 3.60 -13.29
CA PRO A 11 -6.23 3.95 -12.80
C PRO A 11 -6.56 3.20 -11.49
N ALA A 12 -7.73 3.48 -10.89
CA ALA A 12 -8.07 2.99 -9.55
C ALA A 12 -8.24 1.46 -9.51
N GLU A 13 -8.68 0.89 -10.61
CA GLU A 13 -8.99 -0.52 -10.83
C GLU A 13 -7.75 -1.41 -10.75
N ASN A 14 -6.55 -0.84 -10.83
CA ASN A 14 -5.29 -1.57 -10.64
C ASN A 14 -5.06 -1.97 -9.17
N LEU A 15 -5.83 -1.44 -8.21
CA LEU A 15 -5.82 -1.88 -6.82
C LEU A 15 -6.66 -3.14 -6.66
N VAL A 16 -6.01 -4.27 -6.38
CA VAL A 16 -6.66 -5.57 -6.26
C VAL A 16 -6.66 -6.03 -4.81
N LEU A 17 -7.82 -6.45 -4.31
CA LEU A 17 -7.94 -7.10 -3.01
C LEU A 17 -7.56 -8.57 -3.12
N GLU A 18 -6.50 -8.97 -2.43
CA GLU A 18 -5.93 -10.32 -2.50
C GLU A 18 -5.80 -10.96 -1.12
N GLU A 19 -5.76 -12.29 -1.10
CA GLU A 19 -5.31 -13.05 0.07
C GLU A 19 -3.81 -13.30 -0.02
N VAL A 20 -3.09 -12.96 1.05
CA VAL A 20 -1.65 -13.14 1.17
C VAL A 20 -1.29 -13.79 2.51
N PRO A 21 -0.13 -14.43 2.65
CA PRO A 21 0.33 -14.92 3.94
C PRO A 21 0.42 -13.80 4.98
N ASP A 22 0.21 -14.14 6.25
CA ASP A 22 0.37 -13.17 7.33
C ASP A 22 1.85 -12.75 7.46
N PRO A 23 2.15 -11.45 7.61
CA PRO A 23 3.52 -10.98 7.76
C PRO A 23 4.12 -11.51 9.06
N ARG A 24 5.40 -11.85 9.02
CA ARG A 24 6.19 -12.25 10.19
C ARG A 24 7.06 -11.06 10.62
N PRO A 25 6.88 -10.51 11.84
CA PRO A 25 7.71 -9.40 12.29
C PRO A 25 9.16 -9.84 12.51
N GLY A 26 10.11 -8.98 12.14
CA GLY A 26 11.53 -9.14 12.49
C GLY A 26 11.86 -8.56 13.87
N PRO A 27 13.15 -8.58 14.28
CA PRO A 27 13.59 -7.97 15.53
C PRO A 27 13.18 -6.48 15.63
N GLY A 28 12.57 -6.10 16.75
CA GLY A 28 12.10 -4.74 17.00
C GLY A 28 10.80 -4.35 16.27
N GLN A 29 10.17 -5.26 15.51
CA GLN A 29 8.90 -5.00 14.83
C GLN A 29 7.73 -5.65 15.59
N VAL A 30 6.54 -5.08 15.44
CA VAL A 30 5.28 -5.66 15.93
C VAL A 30 4.33 -5.91 14.76
N ARG A 31 3.45 -6.91 14.89
CA ARG A 31 2.38 -7.18 13.93
C ARG A 31 1.07 -6.64 14.46
N ILE A 32 0.37 -5.85 13.64
CA ILE A 32 -0.90 -5.23 14.00
C ILE A 32 -2.05 -5.91 13.25
N ALA A 33 -3.09 -6.32 13.98
CA ALA A 33 -4.36 -6.72 13.38
C ALA A 33 -5.16 -5.46 13.03
N VAL A 34 -5.09 -5.02 11.77
CA VAL A 34 -5.69 -3.77 11.30
C VAL A 34 -7.23 -3.85 11.34
N ARG A 35 -7.87 -3.00 12.16
CA ARG A 35 -9.35 -2.85 12.21
C ARG A 35 -9.86 -1.74 11.28
N ALA A 36 -9.06 -0.72 11.03
CA ALA A 36 -9.35 0.39 10.14
C ALA A 36 -8.05 0.91 9.51
N ALA A 37 -8.13 1.36 8.26
CA ALA A 37 -7.04 2.00 7.55
C ALA A 37 -7.52 3.36 7.01
N GLY A 38 -6.71 4.41 7.23
CA GLY A 38 -6.97 5.72 6.63
C GLY A 38 -6.57 5.71 5.16
N VAL A 39 -7.34 6.42 4.34
CA VAL A 39 -7.00 6.71 2.93
C VAL A 39 -6.74 8.20 2.81
N HIS A 40 -5.58 8.56 2.28
CA HIS A 40 -5.14 9.93 2.09
C HIS A 40 -5.11 10.28 0.60
N LEU A 41 -5.17 11.57 0.28
CA LEU A 41 -5.02 12.05 -1.10
C LEU A 41 -3.74 11.53 -1.76
N LEU A 42 -2.66 11.43 -0.99
CA LEU A 42 -1.37 10.91 -1.46
C LEU A 42 -1.47 9.48 -2.01
N ASP A 43 -2.35 8.63 -1.48
CA ASP A 43 -2.51 7.25 -1.95
C ASP A 43 -2.95 7.22 -3.41
N THR A 44 -3.79 8.19 -3.83
CA THR A 44 -4.24 8.33 -5.22
C THR A 44 -3.11 8.74 -6.16
N ALA A 45 -2.19 9.59 -5.69
CA ALA A 45 -1.03 10.03 -6.45
C ALA A 45 -0.02 8.87 -6.60
N LEU A 46 0.32 8.19 -5.50
CA LEU A 46 1.23 7.05 -5.50
C LEU A 46 0.70 5.91 -6.39
N ARG A 47 -0.60 5.58 -6.28
CA ARG A 47 -1.24 4.58 -7.14
C ARG A 47 -1.20 4.94 -8.63
N ALA A 48 -1.35 6.23 -8.94
CA ALA A 48 -1.23 6.73 -10.31
C ALA A 48 0.21 6.74 -10.84
N GLY A 49 1.21 6.38 -10.02
CA GLY A 49 2.63 6.45 -10.39
C GLY A 49 3.19 7.88 -10.33
N ARG A 50 2.52 8.80 -9.64
CA ARG A 50 2.99 10.17 -9.45
C ARG A 50 3.92 10.24 -8.24
N PRO A 51 5.01 11.02 -8.29
CA PRO A 51 5.91 11.18 -7.17
C PRO A 51 5.19 11.78 -5.96
N GLY A 52 5.47 11.24 -4.77
CA GLY A 52 5.05 11.83 -3.51
C GLY A 52 5.84 13.11 -3.17
N PRO A 53 5.45 13.83 -2.10
CA PRO A 53 6.07 15.11 -1.71
C PRO A 53 7.57 15.00 -1.36
N ALA A 54 8.10 13.79 -1.13
CA ALA A 54 9.53 13.56 -0.94
C ALA A 54 10.36 13.51 -2.25
N GLY A 55 9.72 13.68 -3.41
CA GLY A 55 10.36 13.76 -4.72
C GLY A 55 10.83 12.40 -5.24
N ALA A 56 10.52 12.12 -6.50
CA ALA A 56 11.27 11.14 -7.26
C ALA A 56 12.75 11.56 -7.25
N ARG A 57 13.60 10.79 -6.58
CA ARG A 57 15.00 10.76 -6.99
C ARG A 57 15.04 9.89 -8.24
N ALA A 58 15.51 10.51 -9.33
CA ALA A 58 15.88 9.82 -10.56
C ALA A 58 16.85 8.66 -10.27
#